data_AF-A0A0L0CY47-F1
#
_entry.id   AF-A0A0L0CY47-F1
#
_cell.length_a   1.000
_cell.length_b   1.000
_cell.length_c   1.000
_cell.angle_alpha   90.00
_cell.angle_beta   90.00
_cell.angle_gamma   90.00
#
_symmetry.space_group_name_H-M   'P 1'
#
loop_
_entity.id
_entity.type
_entity.pdbx_description
1 polymer ?
#
loop_
_entity_poly.entity_id
_entity_poly.type
_entity_poly.pdbx_seq_one_letter_code
_entity_poly.pdbx_strand_id
1 'polypeptide(L)'
;MNCPIVLKTLEQNKNFCVINPESMDSCIYISLDYFKENLITSCTHKKPLPHTCNVKNEISGIKNLKTEQIELNEFIQEYYKRLIINDDEIMWNVCYFRKSKEFLTILLLEFLKSMLTVLNKYNGKCIFKKTEYLVNCGHHITHRIWIQMFYEYGFESVDADKKKNMKNYPIIQQEDGNNRTLYLTIADHYKWDA
;
A
#
# COMPACT_ATOMS: atom_id res chain seq x y z
N MET A 1 -5.14 18.36 0.82
CA MET A 1 -4.90 17.21 -0.08
C MET A 1 -5.34 17.62 -1.50
N ASN A 2 -4.43 17.80 -2.46
CA ASN A 2 -4.78 18.19 -3.84
C ASN A 2 -4.95 16.93 -4.70
N CYS A 3 -6.05 16.19 -4.51
CA CYS A 3 -6.43 15.13 -5.43
C CYS A 3 -7.56 15.64 -6.35
N PRO A 4 -7.31 15.92 -7.64
CA PRO A 4 -8.30 16.52 -8.54
C PRO A 4 -9.62 15.75 -8.62
N ILE A 5 -9.55 14.42 -8.50
CA ILE A 5 -10.73 13.56 -8.54
C ILE A 5 -11.63 13.74 -7.30
N VAL A 6 -11.04 13.94 -6.12
CA VAL A 6 -11.77 14.18 -4.86
C VAL A 6 -12.44 15.55 -4.91
N LEU A 7 -11.71 16.58 -5.36
CA LEU A 7 -12.25 17.94 -5.51
C LEU A 7 -13.44 17.98 -6.47
N LYS A 8 -13.32 17.35 -7.64
CA LYS A 8 -14.42 17.23 -8.60
C LYS A 8 -15.63 16.51 -8.00
N THR A 9 -15.40 15.47 -7.20
CA THR A 9 -16.47 14.70 -6.55
C THR A 9 -17.18 15.52 -5.47
N LEU A 10 -16.44 16.29 -4.67
CA LEU A 10 -17.00 17.24 -3.69
C LEU A 10 -17.85 18.32 -4.39
N GLU A 11 -17.38 18.85 -5.51
CA GLU A 11 -18.15 19.83 -6.32
C GLU A 11 -19.44 19.25 -6.88
N GLN A 12 -19.42 18.01 -7.36
CA GLN A 12 -20.62 17.32 -7.84
C GLN A 12 -21.68 17.17 -6.75
N ASN A 13 -21.27 16.92 -5.50
CA ASN A 13 -22.21 16.73 -4.39
C ASN A 13 -22.84 18.02 -3.88
N LYS A 14 -22.25 19.21 -4.15
CA LYS A 14 -22.80 20.52 -3.72
C LYS A 14 -24.27 20.72 -4.11
N ASN A 15 -24.70 20.14 -5.23
CA ASN A 15 -26.08 20.28 -5.74
C ASN A 15 -27.09 19.34 -5.08
N PHE A 16 -26.63 18.35 -4.29
CA PHE A 16 -27.49 17.31 -3.69
C PHE A 16 -27.37 17.27 -2.17
N CYS A 17 -26.14 17.22 -1.65
CA CYS A 17 -25.84 17.17 -0.22
C CYS A 17 -24.47 17.79 0.01
N VAL A 18 -24.40 18.90 0.76
CA VAL A 18 -23.16 19.65 0.94
C VAL A 18 -22.23 18.88 1.87
N ILE A 19 -21.17 18.31 1.29
CA ILE A 19 -20.07 17.70 2.04
C ILE A 19 -18.94 18.74 2.14
N ASN A 20 -18.66 19.22 3.34
CA ASN A 20 -17.61 20.22 3.56
C ASN A 20 -16.23 19.56 3.51
N PRO A 21 -15.22 20.18 2.86
CA PRO A 21 -13.85 19.66 2.87
C PRO A 21 -13.27 19.48 4.30
N GLU A 22 -13.76 20.29 5.24
CA GLU A 22 -13.38 20.28 6.65
C GLU A 22 -13.94 19.08 7.43
N SER A 23 -14.97 18.39 6.93
CA SER A 23 -15.51 17.17 7.57
C SER A 23 -14.67 15.92 7.28
N MET A 24 -13.45 16.09 6.78
CA MET A 24 -12.54 14.98 6.48
C MET A 24 -12.05 14.31 7.76
N ASP A 25 -12.41 13.05 7.95
CA ASP A 25 -11.73 12.13 8.86
C ASP A 25 -10.65 11.34 8.11
N SER A 26 -9.48 11.17 8.72
CA SER A 26 -8.34 10.49 8.09
C SER A 26 -7.64 9.54 9.05
N CYS A 27 -7.30 8.36 8.57
CA CYS A 27 -6.50 7.40 9.31
C CYS A 27 -5.46 6.70 8.43
N ILE A 28 -4.25 6.53 8.96
CA ILE A 28 -3.10 5.96 8.26
C ILE A 28 -2.63 4.74 9.04
N TYR A 29 -2.41 3.63 8.34
CA TYR A 29 -1.99 2.37 8.93
C TYR A 29 -0.80 1.79 8.19
N ILE A 30 0.12 1.17 8.94
CA ILE A 30 1.27 0.46 8.39
C ILE A 30 1.17 -1.00 8.80
N SER A 31 1.31 -1.92 7.85
CA SER A 31 1.31 -3.37 8.10
C SER A 31 2.33 -4.10 7.22
N LEU A 32 2.74 -5.29 7.67
CA LEU A 32 3.58 -6.25 6.94
C LEU A 32 2.75 -7.37 6.29
N ASP A 33 1.42 -7.24 6.31
CA ASP A 33 0.52 -8.23 5.74
C ASP A 33 0.44 -8.15 4.21
N TYR A 34 0.15 -9.29 3.59
CA TYR A 34 -0.21 -9.35 2.18
C TYR A 34 -1.65 -8.89 1.95
N PHE A 35 -1.83 -7.94 1.03
CA PHE A 35 -3.13 -7.42 0.68
C PHE A 35 -3.41 -7.57 -0.81
N LYS A 36 -4.54 -8.20 -1.13
CA LYS A 36 -5.07 -8.23 -2.49
C LYS A 36 -5.80 -6.93 -2.79
N GLU A 37 -5.56 -6.37 -3.97
CA GLU A 37 -6.10 -5.07 -4.41
C GLU A 37 -7.63 -5.02 -4.32
N ASN A 38 -8.32 -6.12 -4.65
CA ASN A 38 -9.78 -6.21 -4.57
C ASN A 38 -10.34 -6.05 -3.14
N LEU A 39 -9.53 -6.28 -2.10
CA LEU A 39 -9.98 -6.14 -0.71
C LEU A 39 -10.12 -4.67 -0.30
N ILE A 40 -9.48 -3.73 -1.02
CA ILE A 40 -9.51 -2.29 -0.70
C ILE A 40 -10.93 -1.74 -0.68
N THR A 41 -11.85 -2.32 -1.47
CA THR A 41 -13.26 -1.90 -1.55
C THR A 41 -14.04 -2.28 -0.29
N SER A 42 -13.68 -3.39 0.35
CA SER A 42 -14.38 -3.98 1.50
C SER A 42 -13.88 -3.50 2.87
N CYS A 43 -12.75 -2.79 2.89
CA CYS A 43 -12.21 -2.23 4.11
C CYS A 43 -13.04 -1.06 4.62
N THR A 44 -12.76 -0.56 5.80
CA THR A 44 -13.53 0.56 6.40
C THR A 44 -12.59 1.49 7.14
N HIS A 45 -13.07 2.68 7.50
CA HIS A 45 -12.27 3.63 8.28
C HIS A 45 -11.81 3.05 9.63
N LYS A 46 -12.63 2.21 10.28
CA LYS A 46 -12.30 1.54 11.56
C LYS A 46 -11.52 0.24 11.40
N LYS A 47 -11.65 -0.41 10.24
CA LYS A 47 -11.05 -1.71 9.88
C LYS A 47 -10.36 -1.56 8.53
N PRO A 48 -9.18 -0.92 8.52
CA PRO A 48 -8.50 -0.48 7.30
C PRO A 48 -7.72 -1.61 6.63
N LEU A 49 -7.35 -2.65 7.38
CA LEU A 49 -6.47 -3.72 6.93
C LEU A 49 -7.31 -4.90 6.43
N PRO A 50 -7.00 -5.48 5.25
CA PRO A 50 -7.69 -6.60 4.62
C PRO A 50 -8.03 -7.80 5.48
N HIS A 51 -7.16 -8.21 6.39
CA HIS A 51 -7.45 -9.33 7.29
C HIS A 51 -8.59 -9.03 8.27
N THR A 52 -8.96 -7.75 8.43
CA THR A 52 -10.11 -7.28 9.21
C THR A 52 -11.34 -6.95 8.35
N CYS A 53 -11.23 -7.02 7.02
CA CYS A 53 -12.26 -6.58 6.10
C CYS A 53 -13.33 -7.66 5.89
N ASN A 54 -14.55 -7.22 5.60
CA ASN A 54 -15.68 -8.09 5.32
C ASN A 54 -16.31 -7.63 4.01
N VAL A 55 -16.45 -8.54 3.05
CA VAL A 55 -16.99 -8.23 1.71
C VAL A 55 -18.38 -7.59 1.80
N LYS A 56 -19.15 -7.87 2.85
CA LYS A 56 -20.45 -7.23 3.12
C LYS A 56 -20.38 -5.72 3.38
N ASN A 57 -19.21 -5.18 3.70
CA ASN A 57 -19.01 -3.76 3.99
C ASN A 57 -18.67 -2.93 2.75
N GLU A 58 -18.73 -3.52 1.56
CA GLU A 58 -18.50 -2.78 0.32
C GLU A 58 -19.56 -1.68 0.16
N ILE A 59 -19.09 -0.44 -0.05
CA ILE A 59 -19.96 0.73 -0.15
C ILE A 59 -20.63 0.72 -1.53
N SER A 60 -21.96 0.85 -1.58
CA SER A 60 -22.71 1.06 -2.82
C SER A 60 -22.62 2.52 -3.28
N GLY A 61 -22.22 2.77 -4.52
CA GLY A 61 -22.09 4.12 -5.07
C GLY A 61 -21.31 4.15 -6.39
N ILE A 62 -20.99 5.36 -6.86
CA ILE A 62 -20.09 5.54 -8.00
C ILE A 62 -18.67 5.24 -7.53
N LYS A 63 -18.07 4.19 -8.09
CA LYS A 63 -16.77 3.67 -7.69
C LYS A 63 -15.72 3.97 -8.74
N ASN A 64 -14.52 4.31 -8.30
CA ASN A 64 -13.32 4.31 -9.11
C ASN A 64 -12.23 3.54 -8.36
N LEU A 65 -11.68 2.52 -9.00
CA LEU A 65 -10.55 1.75 -8.51
C LEU A 65 -9.45 1.83 -9.55
N LYS A 66 -8.28 2.32 -9.15
CA LYS A 66 -7.10 2.39 -9.99
C LYS A 66 -5.93 1.73 -9.28
N THR A 67 -5.30 0.77 -9.94
CA THR A 67 -3.99 0.24 -9.50
C THR A 67 -2.94 0.61 -10.53
N GLU A 68 -1.80 1.09 -10.06
CA GLU A 68 -0.62 1.31 -10.88
C GLU A 68 0.63 0.76 -10.18
N GLN A 69 1.55 0.24 -10.99
CA GLN A 69 2.91 -0.05 -10.53
C GLN A 69 3.65 1.29 -10.43
N ILE A 70 4.35 1.50 -9.32
CA ILE A 70 5.13 2.71 -9.06
C ILE A 70 6.60 2.36 -8.92
N GLU A 71 7.46 3.37 -9.03
CA GLU A 71 8.89 3.23 -8.79
C GLU A 71 9.25 3.37 -7.31
N LEU A 72 10.44 2.89 -6.92
CA LEU A 72 10.96 3.04 -5.55
C LEU A 72 10.93 4.50 -5.07
N ASN A 73 11.31 5.44 -5.94
CA ASN A 73 11.34 6.86 -5.59
C ASN A 73 9.94 7.40 -5.28
N GLU A 74 8.92 6.96 -6.02
CA GLU A 74 7.53 7.34 -5.78
C GLU A 74 7.03 6.75 -4.46
N PHE A 75 7.37 5.48 -4.18
CA PHE A 75 7.08 4.85 -2.89
C PHE A 75 7.69 5.64 -1.71
N ILE A 76 8.95 6.06 -1.83
CA ILE A 76 9.65 6.86 -0.81
C ILE A 76 9.03 8.25 -0.66
N GLN A 77 8.60 8.89 -1.75
CA GLN A 77 7.88 10.16 -1.68
C GLN A 77 6.54 10.02 -0.96
N GLU A 78 5.79 8.95 -1.23
CA GLU A 78 4.54 8.67 -0.53
C GLU A 78 4.77 8.40 0.97
N TYR A 79 5.85 7.70 1.32
CA TYR A 79 6.28 7.54 2.71
C TYR A 79 6.61 8.88 3.37
N TYR A 80 7.43 9.72 2.72
CA TYR A 80 7.81 11.05 3.24
C TYR A 80 6.60 11.93 3.55
N LYS A 81 5.61 11.96 2.64
CA LYS A 81 4.37 12.74 2.81
C LYS A 81 3.59 12.35 4.08
N ARG A 82 3.71 11.10 4.52
CA ARG A 82 2.93 10.51 5.62
C ARG A 82 3.73 10.32 6.91
N LEU A 83 5.05 10.49 6.85
CA LEU A 83 5.92 10.32 8.00
C LEU A 83 5.58 11.35 9.08
N ILE A 84 5.20 10.88 10.26
CA ILE A 84 5.03 11.69 11.46
C ILE A 84 6.05 11.17 12.48
N ILE A 85 6.82 12.09 13.05
CA ILE A 85 7.83 11.76 14.04
C ILE A 85 7.24 12.09 15.40
N ASN A 86 7.03 11.06 16.22
CA ASN A 86 6.62 11.26 17.60
C ASN A 86 7.80 11.78 18.41
N ASP A 87 7.59 12.86 19.15
CA ASP A 87 8.62 13.49 19.96
C ASP A 87 8.76 12.75 21.29
N ASP A 88 9.54 11.67 21.28
CA ASP A 88 9.98 10.99 22.49
C ASP A 88 11.32 11.60 22.93
N GLU A 89 11.27 12.45 23.96
CA GLU A 89 12.45 13.14 24.49
C GLU A 89 13.56 12.15 24.88
N ILE A 90 13.24 10.96 25.37
CA ILE A 90 14.23 9.96 25.78
C ILE A 90 14.94 9.38 24.56
N MET A 91 14.18 9.06 23.51
CA MET A 91 14.73 8.47 22.29
C MET A 91 15.58 9.47 21.49
N TRP A 92 15.18 10.75 21.44
CA TRP A 92 15.80 11.74 20.58
C TRP A 92 16.92 12.55 21.23
N ASN A 93 17.02 12.60 22.56
CA ASN A 93 18.08 13.33 23.26
C ASN A 93 19.50 12.86 22.89
N VAL A 94 19.67 11.60 22.48
CA VAL A 94 20.99 11.06 22.08
C VAL A 94 21.29 11.29 20.59
N CYS A 95 20.28 11.50 19.75
CA CYS A 95 20.40 11.46 18.29
C CYS A 95 19.49 12.49 17.59
N TYR A 96 19.43 13.72 18.09
CA TYR A 96 18.51 14.76 17.63
C TYR A 96 18.52 14.99 16.10
N PHE A 97 19.68 14.92 15.45
CA PHE A 97 19.80 15.08 13.99
C PHE A 97 19.10 13.97 13.18
N ARG A 98 18.81 12.82 13.80
CA ARG A 98 18.08 11.70 13.18
C ARG A 98 16.56 11.87 13.23
N LYS A 99 16.08 12.94 13.88
CA LYS A 99 14.67 13.30 14.05
C LYS A 99 14.16 14.20 12.90
N SER A 100 14.74 14.13 11.71
CA SER A 100 14.21 14.84 10.54
C SER A 100 13.52 13.87 9.59
N LYS A 101 12.42 14.32 8.97
CA LYS A 101 11.70 13.49 8.01
C LYS A 101 12.59 13.16 6.82
N GLU A 102 13.42 14.12 6.43
CA GLU A 102 14.40 14.03 5.37
C GLU A 102 15.42 12.92 5.67
N PHE A 103 16.01 12.92 6.86
CA PHE A 103 17.00 11.91 7.25
C PHE A 103 16.39 10.51 7.27
N LEU A 104 15.24 10.33 7.92
CA LEU A 104 14.58 9.02 8.01
C LEU A 104 14.11 8.49 6.65
N THR A 105 13.70 9.39 5.77
CA THR A 105 13.29 9.04 4.40
C THR A 105 14.48 8.61 3.56
N ILE A 106 15.60 9.33 3.64
CA ILE A 106 16.84 8.94 2.96
C ILE A 106 17.36 7.62 3.53
N LEU A 107 17.29 7.43 4.85
CA LEU A 107 17.68 6.17 5.49
C LEU A 107 16.87 4.99 4.95
N LEU A 108 15.55 5.13 4.83
CA LEU A 108 14.69 4.10 4.25
C LEU A 108 15.04 3.84 2.78
N LEU A 109 15.26 4.88 1.98
CA LEU A 109 15.66 4.75 0.58
C LEU A 109 16.96 3.95 0.43
N GLU A 110 18.00 4.30 1.19
CA GLU A 110 19.29 3.60 1.13
C GLU A 110 19.21 2.16 1.65
N PHE A 111 18.38 1.92 2.68
CA PHE A 111 18.07 0.57 3.15
C PHE A 111 17.42 -0.27 2.05
N LEU A 112 16.37 0.24 1.40
CA LEU A 112 15.68 -0.48 0.33
C LEU A 112 16.59 -0.71 -0.88
N LYS A 113 17.41 0.26 -1.29
CA LYS A 113 18.41 0.07 -2.36
C LYS A 113 19.38 -1.06 -2.04
N SER A 114 19.84 -1.13 -0.79
CA SER A 114 20.74 -2.20 -0.33
C SER A 114 20.03 -3.56 -0.41
N MET A 115 18.79 -3.64 0.07
CA MET A 115 17.96 -4.84 -0.02
C MET A 115 17.71 -5.29 -1.47
N LEU A 116 17.47 -4.35 -2.39
CA LEU A 116 17.26 -4.63 -3.81
C LEU A 116 18.54 -5.14 -4.49
N THR A 117 19.70 -4.62 -4.12
CA THR A 117 20.99 -5.13 -4.62
C THR A 117 21.17 -6.60 -4.28
N VAL A 118 20.86 -6.99 -3.04
CA VAL A 118 20.89 -8.39 -2.61
C VAL A 118 19.84 -9.21 -3.36
N LEU A 119 18.63 -8.67 -3.51
CA LEU A 119 17.53 -9.34 -4.21
C LEU A 119 17.90 -9.70 -5.65
N ASN A 120 18.44 -8.73 -6.38
CA ASN A 120 18.84 -8.90 -7.77
C ASN A 120 19.95 -9.95 -7.93
N LYS A 121 20.86 -10.05 -6.95
CA LYS A 121 21.92 -11.08 -6.93
C LYS A 121 21.36 -12.50 -6.85
N TYR A 122 20.20 -12.68 -6.22
CA TYR A 122 19.56 -13.99 -6.02
C TYR A 122 18.27 -14.15 -6.85
N ASN A 123 18.18 -13.47 -7.99
CA ASN A 123 17.05 -13.54 -8.92
C ASN A 123 15.68 -13.29 -8.26
N GLY A 124 15.66 -12.47 -7.20
CA GLY A 124 14.42 -12.08 -6.55
C GLY A 124 13.69 -10.97 -7.29
N LYS A 125 12.48 -10.66 -6.82
CA LYS A 125 11.59 -9.69 -7.43
C LYS A 125 11.06 -8.71 -6.40
N CYS A 126 11.14 -7.43 -6.69
CA CYS A 126 10.47 -6.40 -5.89
C CYS A 126 9.49 -5.62 -6.76
N ILE A 127 8.27 -5.43 -6.28
CA ILE A 127 7.25 -4.63 -6.95
C ILE A 127 6.73 -3.58 -5.97
N PHE A 128 6.60 -2.35 -6.43
CA PHE A 128 5.87 -1.32 -5.70
C PHE A 128 4.56 -1.02 -6.42
N LYS A 129 3.47 -0.90 -5.66
CA LYS A 129 2.14 -0.58 -6.21
C LYS A 129 1.48 0.53 -5.43
N LYS A 130 0.68 1.31 -6.15
CA LYS A 130 -0.29 2.24 -5.59
C LYS A 130 -1.68 1.82 -6.05
N THR A 131 -2.57 1.58 -5.08
CA THR A 131 -3.98 1.29 -5.31
C THR A 131 -4.81 2.42 -4.72
N GLU A 132 -5.60 3.08 -5.55
CA GLU A 132 -6.47 4.20 -5.18
C GLU A 132 -7.92 3.80 -5.40
N TYR A 133 -8.74 3.91 -4.36
CA TYR A 133 -10.16 3.59 -4.38
C TYR A 133 -10.97 4.80 -3.90
N LEU A 134 -11.84 5.31 -4.77
CA LEU A 134 -12.77 6.38 -4.47
C LEU A 134 -14.20 5.86 -4.62
N VAL A 135 -15.05 6.14 -3.64
CA VAL A 135 -16.48 5.86 -3.74
C VAL A 135 -17.29 7.05 -3.25
N ASN A 136 -18.28 7.43 -4.04
CA ASN A 136 -19.25 8.46 -3.71
C ASN A 136 -20.66 7.85 -3.67
N CYS A 137 -21.32 7.92 -2.51
CA CYS A 137 -22.71 7.50 -2.34
C CYS A 137 -23.68 8.68 -2.14
N GLY A 138 -23.25 9.90 -2.49
CA GLY A 138 -24.04 11.13 -2.48
C GLY A 138 -23.96 11.90 -1.15
N HIS A 139 -24.16 11.22 -0.03
CA HIS A 139 -24.11 11.80 1.32
C HIS A 139 -22.79 11.50 2.07
N HIS A 140 -21.93 10.68 1.46
CA HIS A 140 -20.65 10.31 2.01
C HIS A 140 -19.67 9.99 0.86
N ILE A 141 -18.42 10.42 1.03
CA ILE A 141 -17.30 10.12 0.14
C ILE A 141 -16.25 9.34 0.94
N THR A 142 -15.84 8.19 0.43
CA THR A 142 -14.68 7.45 0.93
C THR A 142 -13.58 7.48 -0.11
N HIS A 143 -12.37 7.79 0.32
CA HIS A 143 -11.17 7.69 -0.49
C HIS A 143 -10.12 6.85 0.25
N ARG A 144 -9.57 5.83 -0.40
CA ARG A 144 -8.58 4.92 0.19
C ARG A 144 -7.38 4.84 -0.73
N ILE A 145 -6.19 4.85 -0.14
CA ILE A 145 -4.94 4.75 -0.88
C ILE A 145 -4.09 3.69 -0.19
N TRP A 146 -3.70 2.65 -0.91
CA TRP A 146 -2.70 1.70 -0.46
C TRP A 146 -1.43 1.85 -1.26
N ILE A 147 -0.32 2.04 -0.57
CA ILE A 147 1.03 2.07 -1.11
C ILE A 147 1.75 0.83 -0.62
N GLN A 148 2.14 -0.05 -1.53
CA GLN A 148 2.59 -1.41 -1.20
C GLN A 148 3.95 -1.71 -1.80
N MET A 149 4.78 -2.41 -1.04
CA MET A 149 5.99 -3.07 -1.50
C MET A 149 5.82 -4.58 -1.35
N PHE A 150 6.13 -5.32 -2.40
CA PHE A 150 6.15 -6.78 -2.46
C PHE A 150 7.59 -7.22 -2.74
N TYR A 151 8.28 -7.74 -1.73
CA TYR A 151 9.67 -8.17 -1.83
C TYR A 151 9.76 -9.70 -1.77
N GLU A 152 9.96 -10.33 -2.92
CA GLU A 152 9.99 -11.78 -3.12
C GLU A 152 11.43 -12.28 -3.28
N TYR A 153 11.82 -13.26 -2.47
CA TYR A 153 13.18 -13.81 -2.43
C TYR A 153 13.15 -15.32 -2.16
N GLY A 154 14.31 -15.98 -2.25
CA GLY A 154 14.40 -17.43 -2.01
C GLY A 154 14.01 -18.27 -3.24
N PHE A 155 14.11 -17.68 -4.44
CA PHE A 155 14.11 -18.45 -5.68
C PHE A 155 15.30 -19.41 -5.64
N GLU A 156 15.07 -20.64 -5.18
CA GLU A 156 16.06 -21.70 -5.34
C GLU A 156 16.35 -21.83 -6.83
N SER A 157 17.62 -21.90 -7.20
CA SER A 157 18.03 -22.23 -8.56
C SER A 157 17.55 -23.66 -8.85
N VAL A 158 16.33 -23.81 -9.37
CA VAL A 158 15.80 -25.12 -9.84
C VAL A 158 16.47 -25.55 -11.15
N ASP A 159 17.44 -24.80 -11.66
CA ASP A 159 18.29 -25.20 -12.78
C ASP A 159 19.67 -25.63 -12.22
N ALA A 160 19.95 -26.92 -12.03
CA ALA A 160 20.52 -27.72 -13.11
C ALA A 160 20.14 -29.22 -13.17
N ASP A 161 19.49 -29.81 -12.14
CA ASP A 161 19.36 -31.28 -12.06
C ASP A 161 17.98 -31.87 -12.43
N LYS A 162 16.90 -31.07 -12.48
CA LYS A 162 15.55 -31.63 -12.75
C LYS A 162 15.15 -31.70 -14.22
N LYS A 163 15.86 -31.02 -15.14
CA LYS A 163 15.54 -31.04 -16.59
C LYS A 163 15.89 -32.34 -17.32
N LYS A 164 16.53 -33.33 -16.67
CA LYS A 164 16.81 -34.63 -17.30
C LYS A 164 15.75 -35.72 -17.10
N ASN A 165 14.86 -35.63 -16.11
CA ASN A 165 14.09 -36.82 -15.68
C ASN A 165 12.55 -36.72 -15.62
N MET A 166 11.89 -35.71 -16.18
CA MET A 166 10.41 -35.68 -16.19
C MET A 166 9.82 -35.44 -17.59
N LYS A 167 9.94 -36.46 -18.45
CA LYS A 167 8.91 -36.73 -19.46
C LYS A 167 7.87 -37.65 -18.80
N ASN A 168 6.60 -37.26 -18.85
CA ASN A 168 5.41 -38.02 -18.44
C ASN A 168 4.92 -37.83 -16.99
N TYR A 169 4.36 -36.67 -16.64
CA TYR A 169 3.22 -36.59 -15.70
C TYR A 169 2.34 -35.37 -16.03
N PRO A 170 1.03 -35.41 -15.75
CA PRO A 170 0.10 -34.34 -16.13
C PRO A 170 0.38 -33.07 -15.30
N ILE A 171 0.15 -31.92 -15.94
CA ILE A 171 0.31 -30.57 -15.38
C ILE A 171 -0.71 -30.40 -14.23
N ILE A 172 -0.28 -30.66 -13.01
CA ILE A 172 -0.90 -30.15 -11.80
C ILE A 172 -0.17 -28.85 -11.50
N GLN A 173 -0.90 -27.74 -11.40
CA GLN A 173 -0.37 -26.45 -10.94
C GLN A 173 0.18 -26.64 -9.52
N GLN A 174 1.50 -26.84 -9.42
CA GLN A 174 2.21 -26.77 -8.16
C GLN A 174 2.23 -25.30 -7.75
N GLU A 175 1.63 -24.98 -6.61
CA GLU A 175 1.93 -23.73 -5.90
C GLU A 175 3.44 -23.70 -5.65
N ASP A 176 4.13 -22.65 -6.12
CA ASP A 176 5.58 -22.44 -6.02
C ASP A 176 6.04 -22.44 -4.55
N GLY A 177 6.34 -23.63 -4.03
CA GLY A 177 6.49 -23.91 -2.61
C GLY A 177 7.81 -23.51 -1.95
N ASN A 178 8.52 -22.47 -2.41
CA ASN A 178 9.74 -22.02 -1.71
C ASN A 178 10.04 -20.50 -1.76
N ASN A 179 9.20 -19.70 -2.42
CA ASN A 179 9.42 -18.26 -2.46
C ASN A 179 8.97 -17.63 -1.13
N ARG A 180 9.88 -16.87 -0.50
CA ARG A 180 9.59 -16.07 0.69
C ARG A 180 9.21 -14.67 0.27
N THR A 181 8.22 -14.09 0.92
CA THR A 181 7.77 -12.73 0.60
C THR A 181 7.68 -11.87 1.85
N LEU A 182 8.22 -10.66 1.75
CA LEU A 182 8.05 -9.58 2.71
C LEU A 182 7.13 -8.54 2.08
N TYR A 183 6.14 -8.10 2.84
CA TYR A 183 5.22 -7.04 2.43
C TYR A 183 5.43 -5.83 3.33
N LEU A 184 5.26 -4.64 2.75
CA LEU A 184 5.09 -3.41 3.49
C LEU A 184 3.96 -2.64 2.83
N THR A 185 2.91 -2.36 3.59
CA THR A 185 1.78 -1.56 3.11
C THR A 185 1.57 -0.36 4.01
N ILE A 186 1.40 0.81 3.37
CA ILE A 186 0.87 2.03 3.96
C ILE A 186 -0.55 2.20 3.44
N ALA A 187 -1.53 2.25 4.33
CA ALA A 187 -2.95 2.34 4.00
C ALA A 187 -3.54 3.64 4.57
N ASP A 188 -3.90 4.57 3.68
CA ASP A 188 -4.65 5.76 4.03
C ASP A 188 -6.13 5.56 3.79
N HIS A 189 -6.94 6.02 4.75
CA HIS A 189 -8.38 5.99 4.70
C HIS A 189 -8.89 7.40 4.99
N TYR A 190 -9.57 7.99 4.03
CA TYR A 190 -10.23 9.28 4.14
C TYR A 190 -11.74 9.11 4.00
N LYS A 191 -12.48 9.85 4.82
CA LYS A 191 -13.93 9.84 4.88
C LYS A 191 -14.42 11.27 4.99
N TRP A 192 -15.34 11.66 4.12
CA TRP A 192 -16.11 12.89 4.27
C TRP A 192 -17.58 12.52 4.41
N ASP A 193 -18.21 13.06 5.43
CA ASP A 193 -19.65 12.95 5.64
C ASP A 193 -20.29 14.34 5.47
N ALA A 194 -21.55 14.36 5.04
CA ALA A 194 -22.38 15.56 5.00
C ALA A 194 -22.77 16.05 6.41
#